data_AF-A0A9J5WID0-F1
#
_entry.id   AF-A0A9J5WID0-F1
#
_cell.length_a   1.000
_cell.length_b   1.000
_cell.length_c   1.000
_cell.angle_alpha   90.00
_cell.angle_beta   90.00
_cell.angle_gamma   90.00
#
_symmetry.space_group_name_H-M   'P 1'
#
loop_
_entity.id
_entity.type
_entity.pdbx_description
1 polymer ?
#
loop_
_entity_poly.entity_id
_entity_poly.type
_entity_poly.pdbx_seq_one_letter_code
_entity_poly.pdbx_strand_id
1 'polypeptide(L)'
;MEEQKRKWRRISKISTDFSRINRLDDGCLMHIFSFLSPIPDRYNTALVCHRWRFLACHPRLWLRVDRAVKDLSQPGVYPNIEMAVSAARPGDTILIAAGGSHHVSNIQIEKPLCLIGAGESPDDTTLICSRSSDSALEFMSTCKLANLTVRTELGCCLLHRSGKLTIDGCILQCESNPLDHLSYAIISTAGAAEVIPSALKTCSNGVSVLKTRIEGGAKAVLTSGTLSLQRVRVIYTRTSLFFWFEVESSDKNTVQSASVELPIS
;
A
#
# COMPACT_ATOMS: atom_id res chain seq x y z
N MET A 1 63.28 4.62 -5.23
CA MET A 1 62.33 3.68 -5.87
C MET A 1 61.76 2.63 -4.91
N GLU A 2 62.18 2.59 -3.65
CA GLU A 2 61.78 1.54 -2.68
C GLU A 2 60.66 1.99 -1.71
N GLU A 3 60.49 3.30 -1.55
CA GLU A 3 59.52 3.90 -0.63
C GLU A 3 58.08 3.91 -1.18
N GLN A 4 57.91 4.00 -2.51
CA GLN A 4 56.60 3.86 -3.16
C GLN A 4 56.03 2.44 -3.07
N LYS A 5 56.88 1.40 -3.07
CA LYS A 5 56.46 -0.01 -2.88
C LYS A 5 55.92 -0.28 -1.47
N ARG A 6 56.40 0.44 -0.45
CA ARG A 6 55.88 0.33 0.93
C ARG A 6 54.52 1.00 1.12
N LYS A 7 54.24 2.07 0.38
CA LYS A 7 52.94 2.77 0.41
C LYS A 7 51.84 1.89 -0.21
N TRP A 8 52.15 1.14 -1.26
CA TRP A 8 51.20 0.23 -1.93
C TRP A 8 50.90 -1.03 -1.10
N ARG A 9 51.87 -1.54 -0.32
CA ARG A 9 51.64 -2.64 0.64
C ARG A 9 50.82 -2.26 1.87
N ARG A 10 50.76 -0.97 2.23
CA ARG A 10 49.90 -0.48 3.32
C ARG A 10 48.46 -0.30 2.88
N ILE A 11 48.23 0.07 1.61
CA ILE A 11 46.89 0.22 1.02
C ILE A 11 46.26 -1.15 0.74
N SER A 12 47.06 -2.18 0.42
CA SER A 12 46.54 -3.54 0.19
C SER A 12 46.09 -4.29 1.45
N LYS A 13 46.37 -3.76 2.65
CA LYS A 13 45.97 -4.36 3.93
C LYS A 13 44.64 -3.85 4.49
N ILE A 14 44.05 -2.83 3.86
CA ILE A 14 42.73 -2.27 4.25
C ILE A 14 41.58 -2.99 3.50
N SER A 15 41.90 -3.79 2.48
CA SER A 15 40.90 -4.46 1.63
C SER A 15 40.36 -5.80 2.17
N THR A 16 40.69 -6.20 3.40
CA THR A 16 40.21 -7.48 3.95
C THR A 16 38.95 -7.37 4.81
N ASP A 17 38.55 -6.18 5.27
CA ASP A 17 37.38 -6.02 6.15
C ASP A 17 36.04 -5.93 5.41
N PHE A 18 36.02 -5.54 4.13
CA PHE A 18 34.81 -5.59 3.29
C PHE A 18 34.27 -7.02 3.06
N SER A 19 35.04 -8.04 3.44
CA SER A 19 34.67 -9.46 3.28
C SER A 19 33.87 -10.04 4.45
N ARG A 20 33.87 -9.40 5.64
CA ARG A 20 33.28 -10.01 6.85
C ARG A 20 31.77 -9.85 6.93
N ILE A 21 31.24 -8.69 6.55
CA ILE A 21 29.79 -8.44 6.60
C ILE A 21 29.03 -9.26 5.55
N ASN A 22 29.68 -9.55 4.41
CA ASN A 22 29.16 -10.45 3.37
C ASN A 22 29.26 -11.94 3.77
N ARG A 23 30.02 -12.30 4.81
CA ARG A 23 30.11 -13.66 5.36
C ARG A 23 29.05 -13.96 6.42
N LEU A 24 28.32 -12.97 6.93
CA LEU A 24 27.18 -13.21 7.80
C LEU A 24 26.17 -14.07 7.05
N ASP A 25 25.58 -15.05 7.71
CA ASP A 25 24.49 -15.84 7.15
C ASP A 25 23.21 -15.00 7.03
N ASP A 26 22.32 -15.43 6.14
CA ASP A 26 21.06 -14.73 5.88
C ASP A 26 20.17 -14.67 7.12
N GLY A 27 20.24 -15.66 8.01
CA GLY A 27 19.47 -15.71 9.26
C GLY A 27 19.91 -14.62 10.24
N CYS A 28 21.21 -14.46 10.45
CA CYS A 28 21.76 -13.39 11.28
C CYS A 28 21.44 -12.00 10.71
N LEU A 29 21.59 -11.79 9.40
CA LEU A 29 21.23 -10.52 8.76
C LEU A 29 19.74 -10.21 8.94
N MET A 30 18.87 -11.20 8.72
CA MET A 30 17.44 -11.08 8.95
C MET A 30 17.09 -10.73 10.40
N HIS A 31 17.77 -11.34 11.37
CA HIS A 31 17.57 -11.03 12.78
C HIS A 31 17.96 -9.59 13.08
N ILE A 32 19.09 -9.10 12.56
CA ILE A 32 19.51 -7.70 12.69
C ILE A 32 18.44 -6.78 12.07
N PHE A 33 17.96 -7.09 10.87
CA PHE A 33 16.97 -6.26 10.16
C PHE A 33 15.61 -6.21 10.87
N SER A 34 15.29 -7.22 11.69
CA SER A 34 14.07 -7.23 12.51
C SER A 34 14.04 -6.16 13.60
N PHE A 35 15.21 -5.69 14.06
CA PHE A 35 15.30 -4.58 15.01
C PHE A 35 15.26 -3.19 14.37
N LEU A 36 15.47 -3.12 13.05
CA LEU A 36 15.47 -1.85 12.31
C LEU A 36 14.04 -1.36 12.04
N SER A 37 13.86 -0.04 12.07
CA SER A 37 12.64 0.60 11.59
C SER A 37 12.47 0.36 10.07
N PRO A 38 11.25 0.12 9.56
CA PRO A 38 11.04 -0.08 8.12
C PRO A 38 11.54 1.11 7.30
N ILE A 39 11.22 2.32 7.77
CA ILE A 39 11.76 3.57 7.27
C ILE A 39 12.34 4.37 8.45
N PRO A 40 13.56 4.94 8.32
CA PRO A 40 14.42 4.90 7.14
C PRO A 40 15.41 3.72 7.12
N ASP A 41 15.61 3.02 8.23
CA ASP A 41 16.80 2.17 8.43
C ASP A 41 16.82 0.93 7.55
N ARG A 42 15.71 0.18 7.53
CA ARG A 42 15.57 -1.04 6.71
C ARG A 42 15.51 -0.69 5.23
N TYR A 43 14.88 0.43 4.88
CA TYR A 43 14.93 0.97 3.52
C TYR A 43 16.36 1.26 3.06
N ASN A 44 17.16 1.97 3.88
CA ASN A 44 18.56 2.26 3.58
C ASN A 44 19.40 0.97 3.46
N THR A 45 19.12 0.00 4.32
CA THR A 45 19.73 -1.34 4.28
C THR A 45 19.45 -2.05 2.95
N ALA A 46 18.23 -1.91 2.41
CA ALA A 46 17.85 -2.47 1.13
C ALA A 46 18.57 -1.82 -0.07
N LEU A 47 19.16 -0.63 0.09
CA LEU A 47 19.91 0.06 -0.97
C LEU A 47 21.37 -0.43 -1.10
N VAL A 48 21.87 -1.17 -0.11
CA VAL A 48 23.29 -1.58 -0.05
C VAL A 48 23.66 -2.55 -1.19
N CYS A 49 22.89 -3.64 -1.34
CA CYS A 49 23.09 -4.61 -2.41
C CYS A 49 21.83 -5.47 -2.64
N HIS A 50 21.80 -6.23 -3.73
CA HIS A 50 20.66 -7.10 -4.07
C HIS A 50 20.32 -8.11 -2.97
N ARG A 51 21.33 -8.73 -2.34
CA ARG A 51 21.13 -9.69 -1.25
C ARG A 51 20.45 -9.03 -0.04
N TRP A 52 20.92 -7.85 0.35
CA TRP A 52 20.37 -7.11 1.48
C TRP A 52 18.96 -6.63 1.19
N ARG A 53 18.68 -6.19 -0.05
CA ARG A 53 17.33 -5.87 -0.51
C ARG A 53 16.38 -7.04 -0.34
N PHE A 54 16.78 -8.24 -0.78
CA PHE A 54 15.95 -9.43 -0.66
C PHE A 54 15.59 -9.76 0.80
N LEU A 55 16.58 -9.70 1.71
CA LEU A 55 16.38 -9.97 3.13
C LEU A 55 15.59 -8.85 3.85
N ALA A 56 15.92 -7.58 3.58
CA ALA A 56 15.23 -6.43 4.15
C ALA A 56 13.74 -6.38 3.77
N CYS A 57 13.36 -6.96 2.62
CA CYS A 57 11.96 -7.05 2.19
C CYS A 57 11.31 -8.40 2.48
N HIS A 58 11.97 -9.30 3.22
CA HIS A 58 11.49 -10.67 3.38
C HIS A 58 10.18 -10.74 4.17
N PRO A 59 9.19 -11.58 3.77
CA PRO A 59 7.87 -11.72 4.43
C PRO A 59 7.84 -12.14 5.91
N ARG A 60 8.99 -12.42 6.52
CA ARG A 60 9.10 -12.74 7.95
C ARG A 60 9.18 -11.47 8.80
N LEU A 61 9.46 -10.33 8.17
CA LEU A 61 9.53 -9.01 8.80
C LEU A 61 8.20 -8.25 8.70
N TRP A 62 7.19 -8.83 8.05
CA TRP A 62 5.87 -8.23 7.87
C TRP A 62 4.97 -8.57 9.04
N LEU A 63 4.07 -7.65 9.37
CA LEU A 63 3.00 -7.92 10.32
C LEU A 63 1.97 -8.82 9.65
N ARG A 64 1.33 -9.69 10.44
CA ARG A 64 0.32 -10.62 9.94
C ARG A 64 -1.00 -10.38 10.64
N VAL A 65 -2.08 -10.38 9.88
CA VAL A 65 -3.44 -10.40 10.43
C VAL A 65 -4.00 -11.79 10.23
N ASP A 66 -4.28 -12.49 11.32
CA ASP A 66 -4.86 -13.82 11.30
C ASP A 66 -5.94 -13.94 12.39
N ARG A 67 -7.19 -14.10 11.95
CA ARG A 67 -8.36 -14.23 12.81
C ARG A 67 -8.35 -15.50 13.67
N ALA A 68 -7.62 -16.53 13.26
CA ALA A 68 -7.56 -17.80 13.98
C ALA A 68 -6.65 -17.71 15.21
N VAL A 69 -5.85 -16.66 15.32
CA VAL A 69 -4.90 -16.48 16.42
C VAL A 69 -5.64 -16.07 17.67
N LYS A 70 -5.64 -16.99 18.64
CA LYS A 70 -6.13 -16.76 20.00
C LYS A 70 -5.02 -16.29 20.94
N ASP A 71 -3.78 -16.65 20.64
CA ASP A 71 -2.62 -16.34 21.47
C ASP A 71 -1.81 -15.17 20.89
N LEU A 72 -1.88 -14.02 21.56
CA LEU A 72 -1.10 -12.82 21.23
C LEU A 72 0.41 -12.95 21.57
N SER A 73 0.88 -14.16 21.88
CA SER A 73 2.25 -14.43 22.27
C SER A 73 3.23 -14.39 21.09
N GLN A 74 2.74 -14.55 19.86
CA GLN A 74 3.57 -14.44 18.66
C GLN A 74 3.75 -12.96 18.28
N PRO A 75 4.99 -12.42 18.35
CA PRO A 75 5.23 -11.03 17.99
C PRO A 75 4.94 -10.81 16.50
N GLY A 76 4.22 -9.73 16.20
CA GLY A 76 3.90 -9.33 14.82
C GLY A 76 2.69 -10.03 14.20
N VAL A 77 1.92 -10.80 14.97
CA VAL A 77 0.65 -11.40 14.53
C VAL A 77 -0.51 -10.80 15.30
N TYR A 78 -1.56 -10.37 14.60
CA TYR A 78 -2.70 -9.64 15.16
C TYR A 78 -4.03 -10.29 14.78
N PRO A 79 -5.05 -10.26 15.66
CA PRO A 79 -6.36 -10.84 15.37
C PRO A 79 -7.16 -10.07 14.32
N ASN A 80 -6.94 -8.76 14.22
CA ASN A 80 -7.68 -7.87 13.35
C ASN A 80 -6.78 -6.80 12.72
N ILE A 81 -7.30 -6.15 11.68
CA ILE A 81 -6.56 -5.16 10.89
C ILE A 81 -6.32 -3.90 11.70
N GLU A 82 -7.28 -3.48 12.52
CA GLU A 82 -7.18 -2.30 13.38
C GLU A 82 -5.97 -2.39 14.31
N MET A 83 -5.80 -3.51 15.04
CA MET A 83 -4.65 -3.71 15.93
C MET A 83 -3.33 -3.75 15.15
N ALA A 84 -3.31 -4.38 13.97
CA ALA A 84 -2.12 -4.40 13.14
C ALA A 84 -1.74 -3.00 12.65
N VAL A 85 -2.73 -2.19 12.22
CA VAL A 85 -2.53 -0.81 11.80
C VAL A 85 -2.05 0.03 12.98
N SER A 86 -2.64 -0.11 14.17
CA SER A 86 -2.18 0.60 15.38
C SER A 86 -0.73 0.25 15.73
N ALA A 87 -0.36 -1.02 15.71
CA ALA A 87 0.98 -1.49 16.08
C ALA A 87 2.05 -1.23 15.00
N ALA A 88 1.65 -1.05 13.74
CA ALA A 88 2.58 -0.85 12.63
C ALA A 88 3.44 0.41 12.77
N ARG A 89 4.65 0.36 12.24
CA ARG A 89 5.54 1.51 12.10
C ARG A 89 5.42 2.08 10.68
N PRO A 90 5.77 3.36 10.45
CA PRO A 90 5.84 3.91 9.11
C PRO A 90 6.72 3.05 8.19
N GLY A 91 6.15 2.63 7.06
CA GLY A 91 6.77 1.77 6.05
C GLY A 91 6.54 0.27 6.26
N ASP A 92 5.81 -0.15 7.30
CA ASP A 92 5.51 -1.56 7.50
C ASP A 92 4.59 -2.13 6.41
N THR A 93 4.74 -3.43 6.20
CA THR A 93 3.84 -4.23 5.38
C THR A 93 3.00 -5.13 6.29
N ILE A 94 1.68 -5.08 6.09
CA ILE A 94 0.70 -5.91 6.79
C ILE A 94 0.16 -6.93 5.79
N LEU A 95 0.40 -8.20 6.07
CA LEU A 95 -0.08 -9.34 5.32
C LEU A 95 -1.37 -9.87 5.95
N ILE A 96 -2.46 -9.84 5.22
CA ILE A 96 -3.78 -10.24 5.70
C ILE A 96 -4.03 -11.69 5.31
N ALA A 97 -4.28 -12.56 6.28
CA ALA A 97 -4.47 -13.99 6.05
C ALA A 97 -5.68 -14.25 5.15
N ALA A 98 -5.49 -15.20 4.24
CA ALA A 98 -6.51 -15.69 3.31
C ALA A 98 -7.50 -16.65 3.99
N GLY A 99 -8.59 -16.98 3.29
CA GLY A 99 -9.56 -17.97 3.72
C GLY A 99 -10.63 -17.42 4.66
N GLY A 100 -10.95 -16.14 4.56
CA GLY A 100 -12.00 -15.53 5.36
C GLY A 100 -12.31 -14.08 5.04
N SER A 101 -13.35 -13.60 5.72
CA SER A 101 -13.74 -12.19 5.74
C SER A 101 -13.23 -11.52 7.01
N HIS A 102 -12.64 -10.34 6.85
CA HIS A 102 -12.19 -9.47 7.93
C HIS A 102 -13.13 -8.28 7.99
N HIS A 103 -13.76 -8.07 9.14
CA HIS A 103 -14.62 -6.91 9.34
C HIS A 103 -13.77 -5.64 9.49
N VAL A 104 -14.14 -4.60 8.74
CA VAL A 104 -13.48 -3.30 8.77
C VAL A 104 -14.54 -2.20 8.81
N SER A 105 -14.36 -1.23 9.69
CA SER A 105 -15.26 -0.09 9.80
C SER A 105 -14.46 1.18 10.06
N ASN A 106 -14.31 2.00 9.02
CA ASN A 106 -13.63 3.29 9.05
C ASN A 106 -12.22 3.24 9.67
N ILE A 107 -11.39 2.30 9.21
CA ILE A 107 -10.01 2.17 9.71
C ILE A 107 -9.16 3.31 9.15
N GLN A 108 -8.60 4.13 10.04
CA GLN A 108 -7.77 5.27 9.68
C GLN A 108 -6.29 4.90 9.57
N ILE A 109 -5.69 5.21 8.42
CA ILE A 109 -4.29 4.92 8.11
C ILE A 109 -3.53 6.24 7.94
N GLU A 110 -2.97 6.70 9.06
CA GLU A 110 -2.26 7.98 9.18
C GLU A 110 -0.75 7.89 8.89
N LYS A 111 -0.22 6.68 8.76
CA LYS A 111 1.20 6.41 8.50
C LYS A 111 1.36 5.57 7.24
N PRO A 112 2.47 5.73 6.51
CA PRO A 112 2.64 5.04 5.24
C PRO A 112 2.71 3.54 5.47
N LEU A 113 1.80 2.77 4.85
CA LEU A 113 1.69 1.32 5.03
C LEU A 113 1.45 0.60 3.70
N CYS A 114 1.85 -0.67 3.66
CA CYS A 114 1.51 -1.58 2.57
C CYS A 114 0.58 -2.68 3.09
N LEU A 115 -0.65 -2.75 2.59
CA LEU A 115 -1.63 -3.78 2.92
C LEU A 115 -1.70 -4.77 1.76
N ILE A 116 -1.44 -6.05 2.04
CA ILE A 116 -1.40 -7.12 1.03
C ILE A 116 -2.25 -8.29 1.50
N GLY A 117 -3.15 -8.80 0.65
CA GLY A 117 -3.82 -10.07 0.89
C GLY A 117 -2.91 -11.27 0.61
N ALA A 118 -2.91 -12.25 1.51
CA ALA A 118 -2.09 -13.47 1.41
C ALA A 118 -2.64 -14.52 0.45
N GLY A 119 -3.82 -14.28 -0.15
CA GLY A 119 -4.48 -15.17 -1.10
C GLY A 119 -3.69 -15.41 -2.37
N GLU A 120 -3.97 -16.52 -3.05
CA GLU A 120 -3.50 -16.70 -4.44
C GLU A 120 -4.28 -15.77 -5.37
N SER A 121 -5.56 -15.56 -5.06
CA SER A 121 -6.45 -14.62 -5.70
C SER A 121 -6.90 -13.52 -4.72
N PRO A 122 -7.26 -12.32 -5.21
CA PRO A 122 -7.79 -11.26 -4.36
C PRO A 122 -9.13 -11.63 -3.71
N ASP A 123 -9.87 -12.60 -4.26
CA ASP A 123 -11.13 -13.11 -3.70
C ASP A 123 -10.91 -13.91 -2.40
N ASP A 124 -9.71 -14.47 -2.18
CA ASP A 124 -9.41 -15.29 -1.00
C ASP A 124 -9.27 -14.45 0.28
N THR A 125 -9.06 -13.13 0.14
CA THR A 125 -8.88 -12.19 1.25
C THR A 125 -9.89 -11.06 1.12
N THR A 126 -11.00 -11.16 1.87
CA THR A 126 -12.11 -10.20 1.76
C THR A 126 -12.18 -9.29 2.99
N LEU A 127 -12.27 -7.99 2.77
CA LEU A 127 -12.57 -6.99 3.78
C LEU A 127 -14.04 -6.61 3.66
N ILE A 128 -14.82 -6.78 4.72
CA ILE A 128 -16.25 -6.49 4.72
C ILE A 128 -16.54 -5.31 5.62
N CYS A 129 -17.19 -4.31 5.05
CA CYS A 129 -17.64 -3.11 5.72
C CYS A 129 -19.18 -3.06 5.72
N SER A 130 -19.75 -3.05 6.92
CA SER A 130 -21.19 -3.02 7.15
C SER A 130 -21.77 -1.61 6.98
N ARG A 131 -23.10 -1.51 6.90
CA ARG A 131 -23.85 -0.26 6.65
C ARG A 131 -23.63 0.89 7.64
N SER A 132 -23.00 0.63 8.79
CA SER A 132 -22.82 1.61 9.87
C SER A 132 -21.65 2.57 9.66
N SER A 133 -20.85 2.39 8.61
CA SER A 133 -19.64 3.19 8.37
C SER A 133 -19.64 3.83 6.99
N ASP A 134 -19.09 5.04 6.91
CA ASP A 134 -19.00 5.82 5.67
C ASP A 134 -17.96 5.25 4.69
N SER A 135 -16.88 4.65 5.24
CA SER A 135 -15.80 4.05 4.46
C SER A 135 -15.25 2.79 5.11
N ALA A 136 -14.73 1.86 4.31
CA ALA A 136 -14.02 0.68 4.83
C ALA A 136 -12.62 1.06 5.34
N LEU A 137 -11.84 1.76 4.50
CA LEU A 137 -10.49 2.22 4.80
C LEU A 137 -10.35 3.71 4.46
N GLU A 138 -9.79 4.47 5.40
CA GLU A 138 -9.51 5.89 5.27
C GLU A 138 -7.99 6.13 5.24
N PHE A 139 -7.48 6.66 4.13
CA PHE A 139 -6.07 6.90 3.90
C PHE A 139 -5.72 8.38 4.07
N MET A 140 -4.90 8.66 5.08
CA MET A 140 -4.34 9.99 5.35
C MET A 140 -2.83 10.05 5.08
N SER A 141 -2.27 9.01 4.47
CA SER A 141 -0.85 8.92 4.17
C SER A 141 -0.57 8.04 2.94
N THR A 142 0.69 8.03 2.48
CA THR A 142 1.09 7.25 1.30
C THR A 142 1.00 5.75 1.56
N CYS A 143 0.07 5.07 0.90
CA CYS A 143 -0.22 3.67 1.15
C CYS A 143 -0.30 2.85 -0.15
N LYS A 144 -0.03 1.55 -0.03
CA LYS A 144 -0.27 0.57 -1.08
C LYS A 144 -1.29 -0.46 -0.60
N LEU A 145 -2.26 -0.77 -1.45
CA LEU A 145 -3.22 -1.84 -1.30
C LEU A 145 -3.01 -2.84 -2.43
N ALA A 146 -2.86 -4.13 -2.12
CA ALA A 146 -2.66 -5.15 -3.14
C ALA A 146 -3.35 -6.48 -2.82
N ASN A 147 -3.78 -7.16 -3.89
CA ASN A 147 -4.24 -8.55 -3.86
C ASN A 147 -5.31 -8.84 -2.78
N LEU A 148 -6.31 -7.96 -2.65
CA LEU A 148 -7.42 -8.18 -1.73
C LEU A 148 -8.73 -7.63 -2.29
N THR A 149 -9.82 -8.10 -1.72
CA THR A 149 -11.17 -7.63 -2.03
C THR A 149 -11.66 -6.72 -0.92
N VAL A 150 -12.21 -5.56 -1.26
CA VAL A 150 -12.94 -4.69 -0.33
C VAL A 150 -14.39 -4.67 -0.75
N ARG A 151 -15.27 -5.11 0.14
CA ARG A 151 -16.72 -5.14 -0.05
C ARG A 151 -17.40 -4.22 0.94
N THR A 152 -18.24 -3.34 0.43
CA THR A 152 -19.02 -2.38 1.22
C THR A 152 -20.51 -2.53 0.95
N GLU A 153 -21.32 -2.64 2.00
CA GLU A 153 -22.79 -2.66 1.87
C GLU A 153 -23.38 -1.24 1.66
N LEU A 154 -22.75 -0.23 2.25
CA LEU A 154 -23.10 1.19 2.11
C LEU A 154 -21.81 2.01 2.25
N GLY A 155 -21.74 3.15 1.56
CA GLY A 155 -20.56 4.03 1.58
C GLY A 155 -19.56 3.74 0.48
N CYS A 156 -18.28 4.00 0.76
CA CYS A 156 -17.18 3.81 -0.20
C CYS A 156 -16.15 2.77 0.27
N CYS A 157 -15.56 2.03 -0.68
CA CYS A 157 -14.53 1.06 -0.33
C CYS A 157 -13.28 1.76 0.20
N LEU A 158 -12.84 2.82 -0.47
CA LEU A 158 -11.61 3.53 -0.15
C LEU A 158 -11.85 5.03 -0.12
N LEU A 159 -11.55 5.66 1.02
CA LEU A 159 -11.54 7.11 1.20
C LEU A 159 -10.10 7.61 1.25
N HIS A 160 -9.71 8.44 0.28
CA HIS A 160 -8.37 9.02 0.20
C HIS A 160 -8.39 10.51 0.55
N ARG A 161 -7.65 10.89 1.60
CA ARG A 161 -7.53 12.28 2.09
C ARG A 161 -6.17 12.90 1.82
N SER A 162 -5.08 12.14 1.84
CA SER A 162 -3.72 12.65 1.59
C SER A 162 -2.71 11.55 1.29
N GLY A 163 -1.62 11.95 0.62
CA GLY A 163 -0.52 11.07 0.21
C GLY A 163 -0.74 10.44 -1.17
N LYS A 164 0.05 9.41 -1.48
CA LYS A 164 -0.14 8.60 -2.68
C LYS A 164 -0.78 7.26 -2.33
N LEU A 165 -1.94 6.96 -2.89
CA LEU A 165 -2.61 5.67 -2.73
C LEU A 165 -2.41 4.82 -4.00
N THR A 166 -1.75 3.69 -3.87
CA THR A 166 -1.60 2.71 -4.98
C THR A 166 -2.50 1.51 -4.73
N ILE A 167 -3.38 1.19 -5.68
CA ILE A 167 -4.29 0.04 -5.61
C ILE A 167 -3.93 -0.90 -6.76
N ASP A 168 -3.49 -2.11 -6.42
CA ASP A 168 -2.83 -3.02 -7.37
C ASP A 168 -3.41 -4.44 -7.28
N GLY A 169 -4.12 -4.87 -8.33
CA GLY A 169 -4.68 -6.23 -8.38
C GLY A 169 -5.77 -6.48 -7.34
N CYS A 170 -6.52 -5.44 -6.96
CA CYS A 170 -7.61 -5.55 -5.99
C CYS A 170 -8.97 -5.71 -6.65
N ILE A 171 -9.97 -6.06 -5.85
CA ILE A 171 -11.38 -6.03 -6.23
C ILE A 171 -12.11 -5.08 -5.29
N LEU A 172 -12.82 -4.11 -5.84
CA LEU A 172 -13.66 -3.17 -5.08
C LEU A 172 -15.12 -3.46 -5.42
N GLN A 173 -15.89 -3.91 -4.43
CA GLN A 173 -17.28 -4.33 -4.59
C GLN A 173 -18.20 -3.45 -3.74
N CYS A 174 -19.00 -2.63 -4.41
CA CYS A 174 -20.11 -1.92 -3.77
C CYS A 174 -21.38 -2.77 -3.97
N GLU A 175 -22.00 -3.21 -2.88
CA GLU A 175 -23.21 -4.03 -2.98
C GLU A 175 -24.41 -3.23 -3.49
N SER A 176 -25.21 -3.84 -4.37
CA SER A 176 -26.42 -3.23 -4.93
C SER A 176 -27.43 -2.89 -3.84
N ASN A 177 -27.71 -1.60 -3.67
CA ASN A 177 -28.60 -1.02 -2.67
C ASN A 177 -29.50 0.02 -3.40
N PRO A 178 -30.73 0.31 -2.95
CA PRO A 178 -31.58 1.31 -3.63
C PRO A 178 -30.98 2.73 -3.59
N LEU A 179 -29.87 2.93 -2.86
CA LEU A 179 -29.05 4.14 -2.82
C LEU A 179 -27.78 4.04 -3.69
N ASP A 180 -27.74 3.15 -4.69
CA ASP A 180 -26.55 2.89 -5.53
C ASP A 180 -25.94 4.16 -6.16
N HIS A 181 -26.76 5.18 -6.42
CA HIS A 181 -26.33 6.50 -6.92
C HIS A 181 -25.40 7.28 -5.97
N LEU A 182 -25.32 6.88 -4.69
CA LEU A 182 -24.45 7.47 -3.67
C LEU A 182 -23.21 6.61 -3.37
N SER A 183 -23.15 5.38 -3.89
CA SER A 183 -22.02 4.48 -3.67
C SER A 183 -20.95 4.68 -4.73
N TYR A 184 -19.72 4.92 -4.26
CA TYR A 184 -18.53 5.09 -5.08
C TYR A 184 -17.45 4.17 -4.54
N ALA A 185 -16.80 3.38 -5.40
CA ALA A 185 -15.75 2.47 -4.93
C ALA A 185 -14.56 3.26 -4.32
N ILE A 186 -14.17 4.36 -4.96
CA ILE A 186 -13.08 5.21 -4.49
C ILE A 186 -13.58 6.65 -4.39
N ILE A 187 -13.38 7.26 -3.22
CA ILE A 187 -13.60 8.70 -3.02
C ILE A 187 -12.26 9.32 -2.66
N SER A 188 -11.82 10.31 -3.43
CA SER A 188 -10.65 11.13 -3.10
C SER A 188 -11.08 12.54 -2.77
N THR A 189 -10.93 12.94 -1.50
CA THR A 189 -11.16 14.32 -1.03
C THR A 189 -9.85 15.10 -0.85
N ALA A 190 -8.73 14.51 -1.28
CA ALA A 190 -7.43 15.16 -1.18
C ALA A 190 -7.37 16.44 -2.04
N GLY A 191 -6.98 17.55 -1.41
CA GLY A 191 -6.72 18.82 -2.09
C GLY A 191 -5.34 18.86 -2.76
N ALA A 192 -5.02 19.97 -3.42
CA ALA A 192 -3.66 20.25 -3.86
C ALA A 192 -2.72 20.18 -2.64
N ALA A 193 -1.57 19.51 -2.79
CA ALA A 193 -0.60 19.41 -1.71
C ALA A 193 -0.23 20.81 -1.21
N GLU A 194 -0.29 21.04 0.10
CA GLU A 194 0.17 22.31 0.66
C GLU A 194 1.64 22.51 0.28
N VAL A 195 1.94 23.69 -0.27
CA VAL A 195 3.30 24.08 -0.65
C VAL A 195 4.09 24.28 0.64
N ILE A 196 4.69 23.20 1.15
CA ILE A 196 5.65 23.30 2.25
C ILE A 196 6.94 23.87 1.63
N PRO A 197 7.45 25.03 2.09
CA PRO A 197 8.68 25.61 1.58
C PRO A 197 9.88 24.83 2.15
N SER A 198 10.16 23.66 1.58
CA SER A 198 11.41 22.95 1.82
C SER A 198 11.83 22.18 0.58
N ALA A 199 13.13 22.12 0.31
CA ALA A 199 13.76 21.60 -0.91
C ALA A 199 13.63 20.06 -1.13
N LEU A 200 12.61 19.44 -0.55
CA LEU A 200 12.25 18.04 -0.77
C LEU A 200 11.02 18.01 -1.68
N LYS A 201 11.11 17.26 -2.79
CA LYS A 201 10.04 17.04 -3.78
C LYS A 201 8.66 17.06 -3.12
N THR A 202 7.78 17.92 -3.63
CA THR A 202 6.37 17.96 -3.23
C THR A 202 5.79 16.54 -3.31
N CYS A 203 5.37 16.00 -2.17
CA CYS A 203 4.56 14.78 -2.15
C CYS A 203 3.17 15.15 -2.67
N SER A 204 3.01 15.09 -3.99
CA SER A 204 1.71 15.30 -4.62
C SER A 204 0.72 14.25 -4.13
N ASN A 205 -0.49 14.69 -3.80
CA ASN A 205 -1.59 13.78 -3.52
C ASN A 205 -2.00 13.09 -4.81
N GLY A 206 -2.30 11.79 -4.75
CA GLY A 206 -2.82 11.09 -5.91
C GLY A 206 -3.20 9.63 -5.67
N VAL A 207 -4.04 9.09 -6.55
CA VAL A 207 -4.47 7.69 -6.51
C VAL A 207 -4.07 7.01 -7.81
N SER A 208 -3.37 5.89 -7.74
CA SER A 208 -3.01 5.07 -8.90
C SER A 208 -3.71 3.73 -8.78
N VAL A 209 -4.51 3.39 -9.78
CA VAL A 209 -5.26 2.13 -9.85
C VAL A 209 -4.66 1.28 -10.98
N LEU A 210 -4.30 0.04 -10.65
CA LEU A 210 -3.60 -0.89 -11.53
C LEU A 210 -4.27 -2.26 -11.47
N LYS A 211 -4.75 -2.77 -12.61
CA LYS A 211 -5.30 -4.13 -12.73
C LYS A 211 -6.39 -4.41 -11.68
N THR A 212 -7.23 -3.42 -11.40
CA THR A 212 -8.23 -3.52 -10.34
C THR A 212 -9.60 -3.75 -10.95
N ARG A 213 -10.37 -4.66 -10.37
CA ARG A 213 -11.77 -4.90 -10.73
C ARG A 213 -12.66 -4.02 -9.87
N ILE A 214 -13.58 -3.28 -10.48
CA ILE A 214 -14.53 -2.41 -9.77
C ILE A 214 -15.93 -2.86 -10.18
N GLU A 215 -16.71 -3.28 -9.19
CA GLU A 215 -18.02 -3.89 -9.37
C GLU A 215 -19.06 -3.23 -8.47
N GLY A 216 -20.24 -2.99 -9.03
CA GLY A 216 -21.35 -2.36 -8.34
C GLY A 216 -21.17 -0.86 -8.07
N GLY A 217 -22.23 -0.24 -7.55
CA GLY A 217 -22.36 1.20 -7.41
C GLY A 217 -22.53 1.97 -8.74
N ALA A 218 -22.82 3.26 -8.66
CA ALA A 218 -23.11 4.05 -9.86
C ALA A 218 -21.87 4.49 -10.63
N LYS A 219 -20.76 4.78 -9.93
CA LYS A 219 -19.53 5.33 -10.49
C LYS A 219 -18.29 4.76 -9.80
N ALA A 220 -17.22 4.55 -10.56
CA ALA A 220 -16.00 3.94 -10.04
C ALA A 220 -15.22 4.86 -9.09
N VAL A 221 -15.18 6.16 -9.39
CA VAL A 221 -14.38 7.15 -8.64
C VAL A 221 -15.13 8.46 -8.53
N LEU A 222 -15.09 9.04 -7.33
CA LEU A 222 -15.47 10.43 -7.07
C LEU A 222 -14.23 11.21 -6.62
N THR A 223 -13.94 12.32 -7.28
CA THR A 223 -12.91 13.27 -6.83
C THR A 223 -13.57 14.54 -6.32
N SER A 224 -13.14 14.98 -5.14
CA SER A 224 -13.50 16.26 -4.53
C SER A 224 -12.19 17.02 -4.32
N GLY A 225 -12.00 18.12 -5.04
CA GLY A 225 -10.76 18.92 -5.00
C GLY A 225 -10.17 19.20 -6.38
N THR A 226 -8.85 19.42 -6.43
CA THR A 226 -8.09 19.75 -7.65
C THR A 226 -7.60 18.52 -8.42
N LEU A 227 -7.87 17.32 -7.87
CA LEU A 227 -7.46 16.07 -8.49
C LEU A 227 -8.39 15.70 -9.64
N SER A 228 -7.76 15.37 -10.76
CA SER A 228 -8.43 15.00 -12.01
C SER A 228 -8.09 13.58 -12.38
N LEU A 229 -9.06 12.88 -12.96
CA LEU A 229 -8.85 11.56 -13.49
C LEU A 229 -8.09 11.62 -14.81
N GLN A 230 -7.00 10.87 -14.92
CA GLN A 230 -6.09 10.84 -16.05
C GLN A 230 -5.68 9.40 -16.39
N ARG A 231 -5.16 9.21 -17.61
CA ARG A 231 -4.58 7.93 -18.08
C ARG A 231 -5.48 6.71 -17.90
N VAL A 232 -6.78 6.91 -18.11
CA VAL A 232 -7.79 5.85 -17.98
C VAL A 232 -7.63 4.82 -19.10
N ARG A 233 -7.53 3.55 -18.72
CA ARG A 233 -7.58 2.38 -19.59
C ARG A 233 -8.48 1.34 -18.93
N VAL A 234 -9.32 0.72 -19.73
CA VAL A 234 -10.19 -0.36 -19.31
C VAL A 234 -9.94 -1.54 -20.23
N ILE A 235 -9.64 -2.70 -19.66
CA ILE A 235 -9.48 -3.94 -20.42
C ILE A 235 -10.68 -4.84 -20.11
N TYR A 236 -11.41 -5.18 -21.16
CA TYR A 236 -12.49 -6.15 -21.12
C TYR A 236 -11.93 -7.55 -21.33
N THR A 237 -12.19 -8.44 -20.38
CA THR A 237 -11.99 -9.88 -20.53
C THR A 237 -13.36 -10.56 -20.64
N ARG A 238 -13.39 -11.85 -20.98
CA ARG A 238 -14.66 -12.59 -21.15
C ARG A 238 -15.57 -12.57 -19.93
N THR A 239 -15.01 -12.38 -18.73
CA THR A 239 -15.74 -12.51 -17.46
C THR A 239 -15.67 -11.26 -16.59
N SER A 240 -14.81 -10.29 -16.92
CA SER A 240 -14.51 -9.17 -16.00
C SER A 240 -13.93 -7.95 -16.72
N LEU A 241 -14.14 -6.77 -16.12
CA LEU A 241 -13.51 -5.51 -16.49
C LEU A 241 -12.37 -5.18 -15.53
N PHE A 242 -11.21 -4.82 -16.08
CA PHE A 242 -10.06 -4.37 -15.31
C PHE A 242 -9.76 -2.91 -15.62
N PHE A 243 -9.52 -2.13 -14.57
CA PHE A 243 -9.30 -0.69 -14.64
C PHE A 243 -7.83 -0.36 -14.35
N TRP A 244 -7.30 0.57 -15.15
CA TRP A 244 -6.06 1.29 -14.90
C TRP A 244 -6.35 2.78 -15.04
N PHE A 245 -6.04 3.57 -14.03
CA PHE A 245 -6.14 5.02 -14.12
C PHE A 245 -5.33 5.69 -13.02
N GLU A 246 -5.09 6.98 -13.20
CA GLU A 246 -4.43 7.83 -12.22
C GLU A 246 -5.35 9.00 -11.86
N VAL A 247 -5.33 9.40 -10.61
CA VAL A 247 -6.01 10.58 -10.08
C VAL A 247 -4.92 11.47 -9.53
N GLU A 248 -4.55 12.51 -10.27
CA GLU A 248 -3.47 13.44 -9.92
C GLU A 248 -3.92 14.89 -10.14
N SER A 249 -3.18 15.83 -9.55
CA SER A 249 -3.43 17.26 -9.73
C SER A 249 -3.32 17.62 -11.21
N SER A 250 -4.35 18.26 -11.74
CA SER A 250 -4.28 18.84 -13.08
C SER A 250 -3.43 20.11 -13.05
N ASP A 251 -2.37 20.19 -13.85
CA ASP A 251 -1.64 21.45 -14.10
C ASP A 251 -2.46 22.46 -14.92
N LYS A 252 -3.68 22.08 -15.35
CA LYS A 252 -4.59 22.92 -16.11
C LYS A 252 -5.72 23.39 -15.20
N ASN A 253 -5.92 24.71 -15.12
CA ASN A 253 -7.05 25.41 -14.48
C ASN A 253 -8.41 25.09 -15.16
N THR A 254 -8.78 23.81 -15.19
CA THR A 254 -10.06 23.34 -15.70
C THR A 254 -10.62 22.38 -14.67
N VAL A 255 -11.44 22.92 -13.79
CA VAL A 255 -12.32 22.16 -12.91
C VAL A 255 -13.38 21.53 -13.81
N GLN A 256 -13.18 20.27 -14.17
CA GLN A 256 -14.25 19.38 -14.62
C GLN A 256 -14.18 18.12 -13.76
N SER A 257 -15.25 17.86 -13.03
CA SER A 257 -15.48 16.61 -12.30
C SER A 257 -15.57 15.46 -13.31
N ALA A 258 -14.47 14.74 -13.50
CA ALA A 258 -14.44 13.58 -14.37
C ALA A 258 -14.86 12.34 -13.57
N SER A 259 -16.04 11.78 -13.89
CA SER A 259 -16.49 10.50 -13.37
C SER A 259 -16.45 9.43 -14.44
N VAL A 260 -15.95 8.23 -14.11
CA VAL A 260 -16.10 7.04 -14.96
C VAL A 260 -17.38 6.32 -14.56
N GLU A 261 -18.33 6.28 -15.48
CA GLU A 261 -19.55 5.49 -15.36
C GLU A 261 -19.22 4.01 -15.60
N LEU A 262 -19.76 3.15 -14.73
CA LEU A 262 -19.64 1.70 -14.92
C LEU A 262 -20.66 1.26 -15.97
N PRO A 263 -20.29 0.33 -16.87
CA PRO A 263 -21.27 -0.24 -17.79
C PRO A 263 -22.34 -0.99 -17.00
N ILE A 264 -23.60 -0.63 -17.28
CA ILE A 264 -24.78 -1.33 -16.75
C ILE A 264 -24.72 -2.77 -17.26
N SER A 265 -24.86 -3.73 -16.35
CA SER A 265 -24.91 -5.18 -16.64
C SER A 265 -26.19 -5.56 -17.36
#